data_AF-A0A6A5USB1-F1
#
_entry.id   AF-A0A6A5USB1-F1
#
_cell.length_a   1.000
_cell.length_b   1.000
_cell.length_c   1.000
_cell.angle_alpha   90.00
_cell.angle_beta   90.00
_cell.angle_gamma   90.00
#
_symmetry.space_group_name_H-M   'P 1'
#
loop_
_entity.id
_entity.type
_entity.pdbx_description
1 polymer ?
#
loop_
_entity_poly.entity_id
_entity_poly.type
_entity_poly.pdbx_seq_one_letter_code
_entity_poly.pdbx_strand_id
1 'polypeptide(L)'
;MRLLNVITLKLETFNGPDVPKYAALSHTWGDEEVTFQDIMAGSGVGKIGWIKIIRSAAEAEKHGCKYIWIDTCCIDKTSSAELSEAINSMFRWYRKCQICFAHLDGVKLAPKTLVIVLEVDSEPITPGASPITQPPSPRSTPSSFSKARWFERGWTLQELIAPSTLYFYDSGWAQIGEKKELSKE
;
A
#
# COMPACT_ATOMS: atom_id res chain seq x y z
N MET A 1 -16.22 -3.31 -13.31
CA MET A 1 -14.84 -3.36 -12.75
C MET A 1 -14.62 -4.71 -12.09
N ARG A 2 -13.37 -5.19 -12.00
CA ARG A 2 -13.04 -6.40 -11.24
C ARG A 2 -12.28 -6.06 -9.98
N LEU A 3 -12.48 -6.86 -8.95
CA LEU A 3 -11.78 -6.76 -7.69
C LEU A 3 -11.26 -8.14 -7.28
N LEU A 4 -10.13 -8.17 -6.61
CA LEU A 4 -9.57 -9.37 -6.03
C LEU A 4 -10.12 -9.56 -4.61
N ASN A 5 -10.69 -10.73 -4.34
CA ASN A 5 -11.10 -11.12 -3.00
C ASN A 5 -9.85 -11.35 -2.12
N VAL A 6 -9.76 -10.69 -0.97
CA VAL A 6 -8.54 -10.71 -0.15
C VAL A 6 -8.27 -12.05 0.52
N ILE A 7 -9.29 -12.89 0.69
CA ILE A 7 -9.18 -14.22 1.30
C ILE A 7 -8.93 -15.28 0.24
N THR A 8 -9.78 -15.32 -0.78
CA THR A 8 -9.72 -16.40 -1.77
C THR A 8 -8.73 -16.12 -2.89
N LEU A 9 -8.26 -14.87 -3.03
CA LEU A 9 -7.40 -14.39 -4.12
C LEU A 9 -7.98 -14.69 -5.51
N LYS A 10 -9.32 -14.69 -5.61
CA LYS A 10 -10.05 -14.86 -6.87
C LYS A 10 -10.61 -13.52 -7.30
N LEU A 11 -10.69 -13.34 -8.62
CA LEU A 11 -11.28 -12.14 -9.21
C LEU A 11 -12.80 -12.27 -9.25
N GLU A 12 -13.47 -11.22 -8.82
CA GLU A 12 -14.92 -11.08 -8.88
C GLU A 12 -15.27 -9.82 -9.67
N THR A 13 -16.29 -9.92 -10.52
CA THR A 13 -16.73 -8.83 -11.40
C THR A 13 -17.92 -8.11 -10.76
N PHE A 14 -17.80 -6.78 -10.67
CA PHE A 14 -18.83 -5.89 -10.14
C PHE A 14 -19.24 -4.88 -11.21
N ASN A 15 -20.55 -4.77 -11.44
CA ASN A 15 -21.14 -3.87 -12.42
C ASN A 15 -21.91 -2.76 -11.71
N GLY A 16 -21.81 -1.53 -12.19
CA GLY A 16 -22.69 -0.43 -11.77
C GLY A 16 -22.52 0.04 -10.31
N PRO A 17 -23.63 0.31 -9.58
CA PRO A 17 -23.60 0.87 -8.22
C PRO A 17 -23.25 -0.15 -7.13
N ASP A 18 -23.27 -1.45 -7.43
CA ASP A 18 -23.10 -2.55 -6.46
C ASP A 18 -21.62 -2.87 -6.15
N VAL A 19 -20.72 -1.91 -6.38
CA VAL A 19 -19.31 -2.09 -6.06
C VAL A 19 -19.13 -2.04 -4.54
N PRO A 20 -18.63 -3.10 -3.90
CA PRO A 20 -18.44 -3.15 -2.45
C PRO A 20 -17.34 -2.18 -2.00
N LYS A 21 -17.13 -2.05 -0.68
CA LYS A 21 -15.94 -1.36 -0.16
C LYS A 21 -14.68 -2.14 -0.53
N TYR A 22 -13.69 -1.46 -1.11
CA TYR A 22 -12.42 -2.06 -1.52
C TYR A 22 -11.23 -1.17 -1.18
N ALA A 23 -10.07 -1.80 -1.01
CA ALA A 23 -8.77 -1.15 -0.99
C ALA A 23 -8.21 -1.04 -2.41
N ALA A 24 -7.25 -0.15 -2.65
CA ALA A 24 -6.50 -0.08 -3.90
C ALA A 24 -5.01 -0.23 -3.64
N LEU A 25 -4.30 -0.97 -4.49
CA LEU A 25 -2.85 -0.99 -4.52
C LEU A 25 -2.36 -0.05 -5.63
N SER A 26 -1.42 0.81 -5.25
CA SER A 26 -0.63 1.65 -6.13
C SER A 26 0.82 1.20 -5.99
N HIS A 27 1.43 0.72 -7.05
CA HIS A 27 2.81 0.21 -7.02
C HIS A 27 3.52 0.47 -8.34
N THR A 28 4.84 0.53 -8.29
CA THR A 28 5.69 0.47 -9.48
C THR A 28 5.75 -0.96 -10.01
N TRP A 29 5.47 -1.16 -11.29
CA TRP A 29 5.58 -2.50 -11.89
C TRP A 29 7.06 -2.90 -11.89
N GLY A 30 7.32 -4.14 -11.47
CA GLY A 30 8.65 -4.74 -11.49
C GLY A 30 8.71 -5.96 -12.40
N ASP A 31 9.73 -6.78 -12.16
CA ASP A 31 9.88 -8.05 -12.85
C ASP A 31 8.81 -9.04 -12.39
N GLU A 32 8.24 -9.78 -13.35
CA GLU A 32 7.25 -10.83 -13.11
C GLU A 32 6.03 -10.36 -12.27
N GLU A 33 5.38 -9.27 -12.67
CA GLU A 33 4.10 -8.90 -12.08
C GLU A 33 3.02 -9.96 -12.37
N VAL A 34 2.10 -10.12 -11.42
CA VAL A 34 0.97 -11.04 -11.54
C VAL A 34 -0.09 -10.37 -12.40
N THR A 35 -0.39 -10.98 -13.54
CA THR A 35 -1.38 -10.47 -14.50
C THR A 35 -2.76 -11.05 -14.26
N PHE A 36 -3.76 -10.51 -14.95
CA PHE A 36 -5.11 -11.08 -14.97
C PHE A 36 -5.10 -12.57 -15.37
N GLN A 37 -4.34 -12.91 -16.41
CA GLN A 37 -4.25 -14.29 -16.92
C GLN A 37 -3.61 -15.23 -15.88
N ASP A 38 -2.65 -14.74 -15.10
CA ASP A 38 -2.02 -15.56 -14.05
C ASP A 38 -2.97 -15.91 -12.91
N ILE A 39 -3.86 -14.97 -12.53
CA ILE A 39 -4.89 -15.26 -11.53
C ILE A 39 -5.90 -16.26 -12.07
N MET A 40 -6.31 -16.11 -13.33
CA MET A 40 -7.27 -17.02 -13.96
C MET A 40 -6.71 -18.44 -14.13
N ALA A 41 -5.42 -18.56 -14.46
CA ALA A 41 -4.72 -19.84 -14.61
C ALA A 41 -4.21 -20.42 -13.28
N GLY A 42 -4.20 -19.65 -12.19
CA GLY A 42 -3.59 -20.04 -10.93
C GLY A 42 -2.05 -20.10 -10.96
N SER A 43 -1.41 -19.52 -11.97
CA SER A 43 0.05 -19.52 -12.17
C SER A 43 0.78 -18.38 -11.45
N GLY A 44 0.06 -17.49 -10.77
CA GLY A 44 0.65 -16.32 -10.10
C GLY A 44 1.60 -16.64 -8.95
N VAL A 45 1.43 -17.79 -8.28
CA VAL A 45 2.13 -18.14 -7.02
C VAL A 45 3.66 -18.18 -7.15
N GLY A 46 4.18 -18.50 -8.34
CA GLY A 46 5.62 -18.59 -8.60
C GLY A 46 6.29 -17.25 -8.95
N LYS A 47 5.51 -16.18 -9.13
CA LYS A 47 6.01 -14.90 -9.63
C LYS A 47 6.50 -13.98 -8.52
N ILE A 48 7.51 -13.16 -8.81
CA ILE A 48 8.02 -12.15 -7.86
C ILE A 48 6.91 -11.20 -7.40
N GLY A 49 6.02 -10.77 -8.31
CA GLY A 49 4.89 -9.89 -7.98
C GLY A 49 3.86 -10.51 -7.01
N TRP A 50 3.87 -11.82 -6.79
CA TRP A 50 2.93 -12.51 -5.90
C TRP A 50 2.98 -11.97 -4.48
N ILE A 51 4.17 -11.60 -4.00
CA ILE A 51 4.32 -11.04 -2.65
C ILE A 51 3.53 -9.74 -2.49
N LYS A 52 3.45 -8.91 -3.54
CA LYS A 52 2.69 -7.66 -3.52
C LYS A 52 1.19 -7.95 -3.39
N ILE A 53 0.69 -8.98 -4.07
CA ILE A 53 -0.70 -9.44 -3.98
C ILE A 53 -1.02 -9.86 -2.54
N ILE A 54 -0.23 -10.77 -1.98
CA ILE A 54 -0.48 -11.31 -0.62
C ILE A 54 -0.42 -10.22 0.44
N ARG A 55 0.63 -9.39 0.40
CA ARG A 55 0.83 -8.35 1.42
C ARG A 55 -0.23 -7.26 1.35
N SER A 56 -0.60 -6.83 0.14
CA SER A 56 -1.66 -5.84 -0.04
C SER A 56 -3.04 -6.39 0.34
N ALA A 57 -3.33 -7.67 0.05
CA ALA A 57 -4.55 -8.33 0.48
C ALA A 57 -4.65 -8.43 2.01
N ALA A 58 -3.56 -8.85 2.67
CA ALA A 58 -3.49 -8.89 4.13
C ALA A 58 -3.67 -7.50 4.76
N GLU A 59 -3.12 -6.46 4.14
CA GLU A 59 -3.29 -5.09 4.63
C GLU A 59 -4.73 -4.58 4.40
N ALA A 60 -5.32 -4.89 3.25
CA ALA A 60 -6.72 -4.58 2.98
C ALA A 60 -7.66 -5.22 4.02
N GLU A 61 -7.41 -6.48 4.40
CA GLU A 61 -8.17 -7.19 5.41
C GLU A 61 -8.10 -6.49 6.78
N LYS A 62 -6.89 -6.09 7.24
CA LYS A 62 -6.71 -5.34 8.50
C LYS A 62 -7.51 -4.03 8.52
N HIS A 63 -7.65 -3.39 7.37
CA HIS A 63 -8.43 -2.17 7.20
C HIS A 63 -9.92 -2.41 6.87
N GLY A 64 -10.40 -3.65 7.03
CA GLY A 64 -11.80 -4.03 6.89
C GLY A 64 -12.31 -4.09 5.44
N CYS A 65 -11.40 -4.15 4.46
CA CYS A 65 -11.75 -4.31 3.05
C CYS A 65 -11.73 -5.79 2.65
N LYS A 66 -12.87 -6.30 2.16
CA LYS A 66 -12.98 -7.68 1.64
C LYS A 66 -12.39 -7.84 0.23
N TYR A 67 -12.16 -6.70 -0.43
CA TYR A 67 -11.75 -6.64 -1.81
C TYR A 67 -10.60 -5.65 -1.97
N ILE A 68 -9.72 -5.93 -2.91
CA ILE A 68 -8.66 -5.02 -3.32
C ILE A 68 -8.62 -4.89 -4.85
N TRP A 69 -8.40 -3.66 -5.32
CA TRP A 69 -8.16 -3.37 -6.72
C TRP A 69 -6.66 -3.22 -6.99
N ILE A 70 -6.16 -3.95 -7.98
CA ILE A 70 -4.76 -3.96 -8.39
C ILE A 70 -4.73 -3.97 -9.91
N ASP A 71 -4.18 -2.93 -10.53
CA ASP A 71 -4.21 -2.72 -11.98
C ASP A 71 -3.54 -3.84 -12.79
N THR A 72 -2.52 -4.49 -12.24
CA THR A 72 -1.82 -5.61 -12.89
C THR A 72 -2.70 -6.83 -13.09
N CYS A 73 -3.53 -7.18 -12.11
CA CYS A 73 -4.32 -8.41 -12.14
C CYS A 73 -5.84 -8.20 -12.27
N CYS A 74 -6.36 -7.00 -12.00
CA CYS A 74 -7.81 -6.71 -12.09
C CYS A 74 -8.24 -6.25 -13.49
N ILE A 75 -7.29 -5.85 -14.36
CA ILE A 75 -7.55 -5.42 -15.73
C ILE A 75 -6.99 -6.47 -16.70
N ASP A 76 -7.79 -6.86 -17.68
CA ASP A 76 -7.35 -7.72 -18.77
C ASP A 76 -6.76 -6.82 -19.84
N LYS A 77 -5.45 -6.62 -19.74
CA LYS A 77 -4.69 -5.77 -20.66
C LYS A 77 -4.62 -6.35 -22.07
N THR A 78 -5.06 -7.59 -22.29
CA THR A 78 -5.19 -8.17 -23.64
C THR A 78 -6.45 -7.69 -24.36
N SER A 79 -7.46 -7.22 -23.61
CA SER A 79 -8.67 -6.61 -24.13
C SER A 79 -8.47 -5.10 -24.26
N SER A 80 -8.32 -4.60 -25.50
CA SER A 80 -8.16 -3.17 -25.77
C SER A 80 -9.36 -2.34 -25.32
N ALA A 81 -10.57 -2.91 -25.42
CA ALA A 81 -11.80 -2.28 -24.95
C ALA A 81 -11.78 -2.10 -23.44
N GLU A 82 -11.39 -3.16 -22.69
CA GLU A 82 -11.34 -3.09 -21.24
C GLU A 82 -10.20 -2.18 -20.76
N LEU A 83 -9.02 -2.27 -21.38
CA LEU A 83 -7.90 -1.39 -21.06
C LEU A 83 -8.29 0.08 -21.23
N SER A 84 -9.00 0.41 -22.31
CA SER A 84 -9.49 1.77 -22.56
C SER A 84 -10.53 2.20 -21.53
N GLU A 85 -11.48 1.33 -21.18
CA GLU A 85 -12.45 1.60 -20.12
C GLU A 85 -11.77 1.83 -18.76
N ALA A 86 -10.76 1.02 -18.45
CA ALA A 86 -9.99 1.10 -17.21
C ALA A 86 -9.22 2.41 -17.11
N ILE A 87 -8.53 2.81 -18.18
CA ILE A 87 -7.82 4.10 -18.27
C ILE A 87 -8.78 5.26 -17.99
N ASN A 88 -9.95 5.25 -18.63
CA ASN A 88 -10.95 6.31 -18.46
C ASN A 88 -11.64 6.29 -17.08
N SER A 89 -11.56 5.17 -16.35
CA SER A 89 -12.23 4.98 -15.06
C SER A 89 -11.28 5.05 -13.86
N MET A 90 -9.97 5.01 -14.08
CA MET A 90 -8.98 4.77 -13.03
C MET A 90 -9.03 5.84 -11.92
N PHE A 91 -9.11 7.11 -12.28
CA PHE A 91 -9.27 8.20 -11.30
C PHE A 91 -10.49 7.98 -10.40
N ARG A 92 -11.63 7.59 -10.99
CA ARG A 92 -12.86 7.31 -10.25
C ARG A 92 -12.70 6.10 -9.34
N TRP A 93 -11.98 5.07 -9.78
CA TRP A 93 -11.72 3.88 -8.97
C TRP A 93 -10.80 4.17 -7.78
N TYR A 94 -9.72 4.95 -7.96
CA TYR A 94 -8.93 5.41 -6.84
C TYR A 94 -9.72 6.33 -5.90
N ARG A 95 -10.58 7.20 -6.45
CA ARG A 95 -11.42 8.09 -5.62
C ARG A 95 -12.44 7.35 -4.77
N LYS A 96 -12.98 6.25 -5.29
CA LYS A 96 -14.00 5.45 -4.60
C LYS A 96 -13.44 4.38 -3.67
N CYS A 97 -12.14 4.08 -3.74
CA CYS A 97 -11.54 3.13 -2.79
C CYS A 97 -11.64 3.69 -1.37
N GLN A 98 -11.81 2.79 -0.39
CA GLN A 98 -11.83 3.16 1.02
C GLN A 98 -10.44 3.56 1.51
N ILE A 99 -9.41 2.87 1.00
CA ILE A 99 -8.03 3.05 1.37
C ILE A 99 -7.14 2.69 0.18
N CYS A 100 -6.09 3.46 -0.03
CA CYS A 100 -5.06 3.17 -1.02
C CYS A 100 -3.73 2.88 -0.31
N PHE A 101 -2.98 1.92 -0.84
CA PHE A 101 -1.63 1.58 -0.38
C PHE A 101 -0.65 1.92 -1.51
N ALA A 102 0.30 2.82 -1.26
CA ALA A 102 1.41 3.10 -2.16
C ALA A 102 2.64 2.27 -1.73
N HIS A 103 2.99 1.25 -2.52
CA HIS A 103 4.18 0.44 -2.29
C HIS A 103 5.39 1.02 -3.05
N LEU A 104 6.41 1.42 -2.30
CA LEU A 104 7.59 2.10 -2.82
C LEU A 104 8.77 1.12 -2.97
N ASP A 105 8.89 0.53 -4.16
CA ASP A 105 10.07 -0.30 -4.48
C ASP A 105 11.36 0.54 -4.37
N GLY A 106 12.39 -0.04 -3.74
CA GLY A 106 13.69 0.62 -3.56
C GLY A 106 13.79 1.56 -2.36
N VAL A 107 12.69 1.85 -1.66
CA VAL A 107 12.71 2.50 -0.36
C VAL A 107 12.84 1.42 0.71
N LYS A 108 13.77 1.60 1.65
CA LYS A 108 13.93 0.74 2.83
C LYS A 108 13.97 1.62 4.06
N LEU A 109 13.06 1.37 5.00
CA LEU A 109 13.17 1.96 6.32
C LEU A 109 14.38 1.35 7.04
N ALA A 110 15.13 2.20 7.74
CA ALA A 110 16.14 1.70 8.67
C ALA A 110 15.42 0.84 9.73
N PRO A 111 15.95 -0.36 10.06
CA PRO A 111 15.36 -1.16 11.12
C PRO A 111 15.31 -0.33 12.40
N LYS A 112 14.19 -0.44 13.14
CA LYS A 112 14.13 0.10 14.50
C LYS A 112 15.25 -0.56 15.29
N THR A 113 16.32 0.16 15.61
CA THR A 113 17.14 -0.22 16.75
C THR A 113 16.21 -0.15 17.95
N LEU A 114 15.72 -1.32 18.40
CA LEU A 114 15.18 -1.45 19.73
C LEU A 114 16.36 -1.16 20.66
N VAL A 115 16.47 0.09 21.11
CA VAL A 115 17.29 0.41 22.28
C VAL A 115 16.53 -0.24 23.42
N ILE A 116 16.86 -1.49 23.72
CA ILE A 116 16.53 -2.08 25.02
C ILE A 116 17.44 -1.30 25.96
N VAL A 117 16.90 -0.24 26.56
CA VAL A 117 17.49 0.33 27.78
C VAL A 117 17.38 -0.78 28.81
N LEU A 118 18.42 -1.61 28.90
CA LEU A 118 18.68 -2.35 30.12
C LEU A 118 19.11 -1.28 31.11
N GLU A 119 18.15 -0.81 31.92
CA GLU A 119 18.43 -0.02 33.10
C GLU A 119 19.36 -0.85 33.98
N VAL A 120 20.66 -0.56 33.89
CA VAL A 120 21.60 -0.92 34.95
C VAL A 120 21.58 0.26 35.89
N ASP A 121 20.77 0.13 36.94
CA ASP A 121 20.68 1.08 38.04
C ASP A 121 22.06 1.40 38.60
N SER A 122 22.54 2.62 38.39
CA SER A 122 23.48 3.26 39.31
C SER A 122 23.59 4.75 39.00
N GLU A 123 22.80 5.56 39.73
CA GLU A 123 23.20 6.79 40.45
C GLU A 123 21.94 7.64 40.82
N PRO A 124 21.99 8.44 41.89
CA PRO A 124 20.88 8.59 42.83
C PRO A 124 19.78 9.58 42.42
N ILE A 125 18.57 9.25 42.88
CA ILE A 125 17.31 9.98 42.71
C ILE A 125 17.42 11.40 43.26
N THR A 126 17.28 12.40 42.40
CA THR A 126 16.92 13.77 42.80
C THR A 126 15.39 13.88 42.86
N PRO A 127 14.79 14.28 44.00
CA PRO A 127 13.35 14.37 44.11
C PRO A 127 12.85 15.67 43.48
N GLY A 128 12.32 15.61 42.26
CA GLY A 128 11.69 16.79 41.65
C GLY A 128 11.29 16.74 40.17
N ALA A 129 11.66 15.72 39.40
CA ALA A 129 11.31 15.65 37.98
C ALA A 129 10.08 14.74 37.76
N SER A 130 8.98 15.32 37.27
CA SER A 130 7.81 14.59 36.79
C SER A 130 8.19 13.59 35.69
N PRO A 131 7.54 12.40 35.60
CA PRO A 131 7.83 11.43 34.57
C PRO A 131 7.52 12.00 33.18
N ILE A 132 8.55 12.10 32.34
CA ILE A 132 8.41 12.44 30.93
C ILE A 132 7.81 11.22 30.23
N THR A 133 6.48 11.14 30.16
CA THR A 133 5.79 10.25 29.22
C THR A 133 5.67 10.99 27.88
N GLN A 134 6.75 11.02 27.10
CA GLN A 134 6.64 11.43 25.70
C GLN A 134 6.03 10.27 24.90
N PRO A 135 4.96 10.49 24.11
CA PRO A 135 4.48 9.50 23.17
C PRO A 135 5.57 9.18 22.12
N PRO A 136 5.58 7.97 21.53
CA PRO A 136 6.58 7.61 20.52
C PRO A 136 6.55 8.63 19.38
N SER A 137 7.72 9.16 19.03
CA SER A 137 7.88 10.16 17.98
C SER A 137 7.40 9.63 16.61
N PRO A 138 6.87 10.52 15.74
CA PRO A 138 6.53 10.15 14.38
C PRO A 138 7.77 9.61 13.66
N ARG A 139 7.56 8.56 12.87
CA ARG A 139 8.60 7.83 12.14
C ARG A 139 9.20 8.79 11.11
N SER A 140 10.46 9.19 11.26
CA SER A 140 11.12 10.09 10.30
C SER A 140 11.11 9.47 8.90
N THR A 141 10.65 10.22 7.91
CA THR A 141 10.66 9.78 6.50
C THR A 141 12.09 9.39 6.08
N PRO A 142 12.28 8.25 5.39
CA PRO A 142 13.61 7.86 4.93
C PRO A 142 14.09 8.88 3.88
N SER A 143 15.39 9.19 3.87
CA SER A 143 15.97 10.15 2.92
C SER A 143 15.81 9.75 1.43
N SER A 144 15.51 8.47 1.17
CA SER A 144 15.19 7.93 -0.15
C SER A 144 13.70 8.03 -0.52
N PHE A 145 12.83 8.46 0.39
CA PHE A 145 11.38 8.57 0.16
C PHE A 145 11.06 9.47 -1.03
N SER A 146 11.54 10.71 -1.02
CA SER A 146 11.32 11.68 -2.11
C SER A 146 11.95 11.29 -3.45
N LYS A 147 12.85 10.28 -3.43
CA LYS A 147 13.55 9.74 -4.61
C LYS A 147 12.95 8.42 -5.08
N ALA A 148 11.83 7.98 -4.50
CA ALA A 148 11.21 6.74 -4.93
C ALA A 148 10.73 6.86 -6.39
N ARG A 149 11.00 5.83 -7.21
CA ARG A 149 10.54 5.76 -8.61
C ARG A 149 9.03 5.97 -8.76
N TRP A 150 8.28 5.67 -7.70
CA TRP A 150 6.86 5.94 -7.63
C TRP A 150 6.52 7.40 -7.92
N PHE A 151 7.34 8.37 -7.49
CA PHE A 151 7.10 9.80 -7.74
C PHE A 151 7.39 10.26 -9.18
N GLU A 152 8.07 9.44 -9.98
CA GLU A 152 8.51 9.79 -11.34
C GLU A 152 7.48 9.40 -12.41
N ARG A 153 6.37 8.74 -12.05
CA ARG A 153 5.40 8.19 -13.01
C ARG A 153 4.30 9.19 -13.34
N GLY A 154 3.83 9.17 -14.59
CA GLY A 154 2.73 10.03 -15.05
C GLY A 154 1.38 9.75 -14.37
N TRP A 155 1.18 8.56 -13.79
CA TRP A 155 -0.07 8.16 -13.12
C TRP A 155 -0.10 8.48 -11.63
N THR A 156 1.06 8.71 -11.02
CA THR A 156 1.26 8.99 -9.61
C THR A 156 0.34 10.07 -9.08
N LEU A 157 0.12 11.13 -9.86
CA LEU A 157 -0.73 12.23 -9.42
C LEU A 157 -2.15 11.74 -9.11
N GLN A 158 -2.74 10.93 -9.98
CA GLN A 158 -4.08 10.39 -9.78
C GLN A 158 -4.11 9.42 -8.59
N GLU A 159 -3.09 8.58 -8.47
CA GLU A 159 -2.92 7.62 -7.37
C GLU A 159 -2.73 8.33 -6.01
N LEU A 160 -2.12 9.52 -6.01
CA LEU A 160 -1.86 10.34 -4.84
C LEU A 160 -3.09 11.15 -4.40
N ILE A 161 -3.76 11.82 -5.34
CA ILE A 161 -4.80 12.82 -5.03
C ILE A 161 -6.21 12.24 -5.00
N ALA A 162 -6.49 11.19 -5.78
CA ALA A 162 -7.85 10.65 -5.89
C ALA A 162 -8.29 9.96 -4.59
N PRO A 163 -7.48 9.10 -3.94
CA PRO A 163 -7.88 8.44 -2.70
C PRO A 163 -7.98 9.43 -1.54
N SER A 164 -9.06 9.27 -0.74
CA SER A 164 -9.27 10.02 0.50
C SER A 164 -8.26 9.65 1.60
N THR A 165 -7.89 8.37 1.66
CA THR A 165 -6.90 7.80 2.59
C THR A 165 -5.83 7.07 1.79
N LEU A 166 -4.56 7.40 2.03
CA LEU A 166 -3.41 6.81 1.36
C LEU A 166 -2.29 6.56 2.38
N TYR A 167 -1.81 5.33 2.43
CA TYR A 167 -0.64 4.94 3.24
C TYR A 167 0.54 4.56 2.35
N PHE A 168 1.73 5.00 2.75
CA PHE A 168 2.97 4.64 2.08
C PHE A 168 3.64 3.46 2.80
N TYR A 169 4.11 2.49 2.02
CA TYR A 169 4.87 1.34 2.48
C TYR A 169 6.21 1.28 1.76
N ASP A 170 7.24 0.84 2.47
CA ASP A 170 8.54 0.57 1.89
C ASP A 170 8.56 -0.79 1.15
N SER A 171 9.69 -1.15 0.56
CA SER A 171 9.88 -2.42 -0.16
C SER A 171 9.72 -3.68 0.72
N GLY A 172 9.77 -3.53 2.05
CA GLY A 172 9.57 -4.60 3.03
C GLY A 172 8.14 -4.65 3.59
N TRP A 173 7.21 -3.85 3.05
CA TRP A 173 5.86 -3.68 3.59
C TRP A 173 5.83 -3.09 5.00
N ALA A 174 6.84 -2.33 5.39
CA ALA A 174 6.80 -1.52 6.59
C ALA A 174 6.13 -0.17 6.29
N GLN A 175 5.10 0.17 7.06
CA GLN A 175 4.40 1.44 6.93
C GLN A 175 5.34 2.62 7.20
N ILE A 176 5.41 3.55 6.26
CA ILE A 176 6.16 4.81 6.38
C ILE A 176 5.27 5.85 7.08
N GLY A 177 4.04 6.05 6.60
CA GLY A 177 3.08 6.99 7.17
C GLY A 177 1.83 7.18 6.30
N GLU A 178 0.84 7.90 6.82
CA GLU A 178 -0.32 8.37 6.04
C GLU A 178 0.01 9.65 5.27
N LYS A 179 -0.55 9.82 4.06
CA LYS A 179 -0.45 11.06 3.26
C LYS A 179 -0.69 12.34 4.07
N LYS A 180 -1.67 12.36 4.98
CA LYS A 180 -2.01 13.55 5.80
C LYS A 180 -0.98 13.85 6.91
N GLU A 181 -0.26 12.83 7.36
CA GLU A 181 0.79 12.96 8.35
C GLU A 181 2.05 13.51 7.67
N LEU A 182 2.39 12.95 6.51
CA LEU A 182 3.58 13.31 5.73
C LEU A 182 3.47 14.67 5.01
N SER A 183 2.26 15.21 4.84
CA SER A 183 2.08 16.54 4.24
C SER A 183 2.36 17.70 5.21
N LYS A 184 2.68 17.40 6.48
CA LYS A 184 2.95 18.39 7.53
C LYS A 184 4.43 18.51 7.88
N GLU A 185 5.29 17.69 7.27
CA GLU A 185 6.75 17.81 7.31
C GLU A 185 7.23 18.81 6.25
#